data_AF-A0A511NDG2-F1
#
_entry.id   AF-A0A511NDG2-F1
#
_cell.length_a   1.000
_cell.length_b   1.000
_cell.length_c   1.000
_cell.angle_alpha   90.00
_cell.angle_beta   90.00
_cell.angle_gamma   90.00
#
_symmetry.space_group_name_H-M   'P 1'
#
loop_
_entity.id
_entity.type
_entity.pdbx_description
1 polymer ?
#
loop_
_entity_poly.entity_id
_entity_poly.type
_entity_poly.pdbx_seq_one_letter_code
_entity_poly.pdbx_strand_id
1 'polypeptide(L)'
;MENKELTIRDVIYRDMDTLIMAKLRNGSNISMNDLIDISSYLAASLFRERWKQKGELNEEEVNIVLGNIGDFCNDHFGEYFKQEDFDKIVKISQLLLQKPTFDSDSQEFFETILKAE
;
A
#
# COMPACT_ATOMS: atom_id res chain seq x y z
N MET A 1 -15.21 18.81 -18.82
CA MET A 1 -14.21 17.87 -18.29
C MET A 1 -15.00 16.68 -17.78
N GLU A 2 -14.94 15.54 -18.46
CA GLU A 2 -15.49 14.30 -17.89
C GLU A 2 -14.71 13.99 -16.62
N ASN A 3 -15.40 13.88 -15.49
CA ASN A 3 -14.83 13.29 -14.28
C ASN A 3 -14.57 11.82 -14.59
N LYS A 4 -13.37 11.51 -15.07
CA LYS A 4 -12.94 10.14 -15.29
C LYS A 4 -12.88 9.48 -13.92
N GLU A 5 -13.75 8.51 -13.68
CA GLU A 5 -13.75 7.72 -12.47
C GLU A 5 -12.39 7.00 -12.38
N LEU A 6 -11.65 7.23 -11.29
CA LEU A 6 -10.34 6.61 -11.10
C LEU A 6 -10.52 5.12 -10.85
N THR A 7 -9.75 4.29 -11.54
CA THR A 7 -9.71 2.85 -11.25
C THR A 7 -8.96 2.60 -9.94
N ILE A 8 -9.18 1.45 -9.32
CA ILE A 8 -8.40 1.05 -8.13
C ILE A 8 -6.90 1.01 -8.40
N ARG A 9 -6.50 0.67 -9.63
CA ARG A 9 -5.10 0.74 -10.07
C ARG A 9 -4.59 2.17 -10.03
N ASP A 10 -5.33 3.12 -10.58
CA ASP A 10 -4.93 4.54 -10.59
C ASP A 10 -4.76 5.08 -9.17
N VAL A 11 -5.66 4.69 -8.25
CA VAL A 11 -5.58 5.04 -6.82
C VAL A 11 -4.32 4.44 -6.19
N ILE A 12 -4.08 3.13 -6.37
CA ILE A 12 -2.91 2.44 -5.81
C ILE A 12 -1.61 3.08 -6.32
N TYR A 13 -1.48 3.27 -7.63
CA TYR A 13 -0.27 3.83 -8.22
C TYR A 13 -0.02 5.25 -7.71
N ARG A 14 -1.05 6.11 -7.69
CA ARG A 14 -0.95 7.48 -7.16
C ARG A 14 -0.52 7.49 -5.69
N ASP A 15 -1.12 6.64 -4.86
CA ASP A 15 -0.87 6.65 -3.41
C ASP A 15 0.51 6.06 -3.09
N MET A 16 0.93 5.00 -3.79
CA MET A 16 2.29 4.47 -3.74
C MET A 16 3.32 5.52 -4.14
N ASP A 17 3.14 6.17 -5.29
CA ASP A 17 4.03 7.23 -5.76
C ASP A 17 4.12 8.37 -4.75
N THR A 18 2.99 8.79 -4.19
CA THR A 18 2.94 9.87 -3.19
C THR A 18 3.75 9.52 -1.95
N LEU A 19 3.56 8.31 -1.41
CA LEU A 19 4.26 7.86 -0.20
C LEU A 19 5.76 7.66 -0.44
N ILE A 20 6.13 7.07 -1.56
CA ILE A 20 7.52 6.84 -1.94
C ILE A 20 8.23 8.17 -2.19
N MET A 21 7.63 9.09 -2.96
CA MET A 21 8.20 10.41 -3.23
C MET A 21 8.35 11.24 -1.96
N ALA A 22 7.38 11.17 -1.03
CA ALA A 22 7.52 11.81 0.28
C ALA A 22 8.72 11.23 1.05
N LYS A 23 8.85 9.90 1.12
CA LYS A 23 9.99 9.26 1.78
C LYS A 23 11.34 9.65 1.15
N LEU A 24 11.40 9.74 -0.18
CA LEU A 24 12.61 10.15 -0.93
C LEU A 24 12.94 11.64 -0.79
N ARG A 25 11.99 12.52 -0.47
CA ARG A 25 12.29 13.92 -0.15
C ARG A 25 12.94 14.07 1.22
N ASN A 26 12.57 13.17 2.14
CA ASN A 26 12.91 13.23 3.56
C ASN A 26 14.13 12.38 3.94
N GLY A 27 14.64 11.60 2.99
CA GLY A 27 15.83 10.77 3.12
C GLY A 27 16.51 10.61 1.77
N SER A 28 17.69 9.98 1.73
CA SER A 28 18.45 9.87 0.48
C SER A 28 17.99 8.73 -0.42
N ASN A 29 17.38 7.68 0.15
CA ASN A 29 17.03 6.44 -0.53
C ASN A 29 15.81 5.77 0.13
N ILE A 30 15.10 4.96 -0.65
CA ILE A 30 14.10 4.03 -0.15
C ILE A 30 14.73 2.63 -0.03
N SER A 31 14.63 2.01 1.15
CA SER A 31 15.06 0.62 1.32
C SER A 31 13.97 -0.36 0.89
N MET A 32 14.33 -1.63 0.67
CA MET A 32 13.33 -2.67 0.40
C MET A 32 12.35 -2.85 1.57
N ASN A 33 12.80 -2.64 2.82
CA ASN A 33 11.91 -2.67 3.98
C ASN A 33 10.90 -1.52 3.95
N ASP A 34 11.32 -0.30 3.57
CA ASP A 34 10.40 0.82 3.42
C ASP A 34 9.33 0.52 2.35
N LEU A 35 9.74 -0.06 1.22
CA LEU A 35 8.81 -0.44 0.14
C LEU A 35 7.80 -1.48 0.64
N ILE A 36 8.26 -2.52 1.34
CA ILE A 36 7.40 -3.57 1.90
C ILE A 36 6.43 -2.97 2.91
N ASP A 37 6.90 -2.11 3.82
CA ASP A 37 6.05 -1.48 4.84
C ASP A 37 4.99 -0.59 4.19
N ILE A 38 5.39 0.32 3.28
CA ILE A 38 4.45 1.20 2.56
C ILE A 38 3.38 0.38 1.84
N SER A 39 3.80 -0.63 1.08
CA SER A 39 2.90 -1.51 0.33
C SER A 39 1.94 -2.26 1.24
N SER A 40 2.44 -2.76 2.38
CA SER A 40 1.63 -3.54 3.33
C SER A 40 0.59 -2.70 4.04
N TYR A 41 0.97 -1.49 4.49
CA TYR A 41 0.05 -0.56 5.12
C TYR A 41 -1.00 -0.06 4.12
N LEU A 42 -0.61 0.27 2.90
CA LEU A 42 -1.56 0.70 1.87
C LEU A 42 -2.56 -0.42 1.53
N ALA A 43 -2.09 -1.64 1.31
CA ALA A 43 -2.98 -2.79 1.07
C ALA A 43 -3.98 -2.99 2.21
N ALA A 44 -3.49 -3.02 3.45
CA ALA A 44 -4.33 -3.21 4.63
C ALA A 44 -5.35 -2.06 4.80
N SER A 45 -4.98 -0.82 4.52
CA SER A 45 -5.88 0.33 4.60
C SER A 45 -6.99 0.26 3.54
N LEU A 46 -6.67 -0.13 2.31
CA LEU A 46 -7.66 -0.34 1.25
C LEU A 46 -8.65 -1.46 1.59
N PHE A 47 -8.16 -2.58 2.14
CA PHE A 47 -9.02 -3.67 2.62
C PHE A 47 -9.95 -3.22 3.75
N ARG A 48 -9.40 -2.48 4.71
CA ARG A 48 -10.14 -1.96 5.86
C ARG A 48 -11.24 -0.99 5.43
N GLU A 49 -10.94 -0.11 4.48
CA GLU A 49 -11.93 0.80 3.89
C GLU A 49 -13.03 0.02 3.16
N ARG A 50 -12.64 -0.97 2.35
CA ARG A 50 -13.60 -1.80 1.62
C ARG A 50 -14.54 -2.54 2.57
N TRP A 51 -13.99 -3.15 3.63
CA TRP A 51 -14.76 -3.79 4.68
C TRP A 51 -15.71 -2.80 5.38
N LYS A 52 -15.27 -1.57 5.68
CA LYS A 52 -16.13 -0.55 6.27
C LYS A 52 -17.30 -0.16 5.36
N GLN A 53 -17.09 -0.14 4.04
CA GLN A 53 -18.11 0.22 3.05
C GLN A 53 -19.12 -0.91 2.79
N LYS A 54 -18.66 -2.16 2.71
CA LYS A 54 -19.49 -3.31 2.28
C LYS A 54 -19.83 -4.30 3.39
N GLY A 55 -19.10 -4.28 4.50
CA GLY A 55 -19.18 -5.30 5.55
C GLY A 55 -18.52 -6.63 5.19
N GLU A 56 -17.94 -6.75 4.00
CA GLU A 56 -17.23 -7.93 3.53
C GLU A 56 -16.04 -7.55 2.65
N LEU A 57 -15.11 -8.50 2.50
CA LEU A 57 -13.98 -8.42 1.58
C LEU A 57 -13.88 -9.76 0.85
N ASN A 58 -14.10 -9.75 -0.46
CA ASN A 58 -14.05 -10.98 -1.25
C ASN A 58 -12.65 -11.22 -1.83
N GLU A 59 -12.39 -12.47 -2.23
CA GLU A 59 -11.08 -12.89 -2.73
C GLU A 59 -10.66 -12.15 -4.00
N GLU A 60 -11.60 -11.81 -4.88
CA GLU A 60 -11.33 -11.05 -6.10
C GLU A 60 -10.82 -9.63 -5.78
N GLU A 61 -11.48 -8.92 -4.86
CA GLU A 61 -11.07 -7.59 -4.40
C GLU A 61 -9.69 -7.64 -3.73
N VAL A 62 -9.41 -8.68 -2.94
CA VAL A 62 -8.10 -8.91 -2.35
C VAL A 62 -7.03 -9.08 -3.43
N ASN A 63 -7.28 -9.97 -4.39
CA ASN A 63 -6.35 -10.28 -5.46
C ASN A 63 -6.10 -9.09 -6.38
N ILE A 64 -7.12 -8.27 -6.65
CA ILE A 64 -6.98 -7.04 -7.44
C ILE A 64 -6.06 -6.04 -6.74
N VAL A 65 -6.25 -5.79 -5.44
CA VAL A 65 -5.39 -4.84 -4.70
C VAL A 65 -3.96 -5.35 -4.60
N LEU A 66 -3.76 -6.60 -4.15
CA LEU A 66 -2.43 -7.17 -4.04
C LEU A 66 -1.73 -7.26 -5.40
N GLY A 67 -2.45 -7.67 -6.44
CA GLY A 67 -1.93 -7.73 -7.80
C GLY A 67 -1.43 -6.38 -8.29
N ASN A 68 -2.22 -5.31 -8.12
CA ASN A 68 -1.79 -3.96 -8.54
C ASN A 68 -0.63 -3.40 -7.70
N ILE A 69 -0.55 -3.75 -6.41
CA ILE A 69 0.62 -3.40 -5.58
C ILE A 69 1.86 -4.17 -6.04
N GLY A 70 1.72 -5.46 -6.33
CA GLY A 70 2.81 -6.29 -6.87
C GLY A 70 3.30 -5.77 -8.22
N ASP A 71 2.38 -5.44 -9.13
CA ASP A 71 2.69 -4.80 -10.42
C ASP A 71 3.46 -3.51 -10.21
N PHE A 72 2.97 -2.62 -9.32
CA PHE A 72 3.66 -1.36 -9.02
C PHE A 72 5.11 -1.61 -8.55
N CYS A 73 5.29 -2.51 -7.59
CA CYS A 73 6.61 -2.82 -7.05
C CYS A 73 7.54 -3.41 -8.13
N ASN A 74 7.03 -4.32 -8.96
CA ASN A 74 7.80 -4.92 -10.04
C ASN A 74 8.15 -3.89 -11.14
N ASP A 75 7.20 -3.03 -11.52
CA ASP A 75 7.41 -2.00 -12.55
C ASP A 75 8.50 -0.99 -12.15
N HIS A 76 8.60 -0.64 -10.85
CA HIS A 76 9.51 0.40 -10.36
C HIS A 76 10.83 -0.13 -9.82
N PHE A 77 10.85 -1.36 -9.27
CA PHE A 77 12.03 -1.93 -8.61
C PHE A 77 12.59 -3.15 -9.34
N GLY A 78 11.86 -3.70 -10.33
CA GLY A 78 12.34 -4.74 -11.24
C GLY A 78 12.99 -5.93 -10.53
N GLU A 79 14.21 -6.28 -10.94
CA GLU A 79 14.97 -7.42 -10.42
C GLU A 79 15.29 -7.35 -8.91
N TYR A 80 15.17 -6.15 -8.30
CA TYR A 80 15.38 -5.98 -6.87
C TYR A 80 14.17 -6.42 -6.05
N PHE A 81 12.97 -6.43 -6.64
CA PHE A 81 11.75 -6.87 -5.98
C PHE A 81 11.49 -8.35 -6.31
N LYS A 82 11.55 -9.21 -5.28
CA LYS A 82 11.41 -10.66 -5.46
C LYS A 82 10.06 -11.16 -4.97
N GLN A 83 9.70 -12.37 -5.38
CA GLN A 83 8.50 -13.06 -4.88
C GLN A 83 8.46 -13.11 -3.34
N GLU A 84 9.60 -13.34 -2.68
CA GLU A 84 9.69 -13.34 -1.22
C GLU A 84 9.30 -12.00 -0.58
N ASP A 85 9.53 -10.89 -1.28
CA ASP A 85 9.15 -9.55 -0.80
C ASP A 85 7.67 -9.29 -1.01
N PHE A 86 7.10 -9.77 -2.12
CA PHE A 86 5.66 -9.80 -2.31
C PHE A 86 4.95 -10.64 -1.25
N ASP A 87 5.45 -11.85 -0.97
CA ASP A 87 4.89 -12.74 0.05
C ASP A 87 4.91 -12.09 1.45
N LYS A 88 5.94 -11.28 1.76
CA LYS A 88 5.98 -10.46 2.98
C LYS A 88 4.87 -9.41 2.98
N ILE A 89 4.64 -8.70 1.87
CA ILE A 89 3.57 -7.70 1.76
C ILE A 89 2.21 -8.34 2.03
N VAL A 90 1.93 -9.50 1.41
CA VAL A 90 0.69 -10.26 1.65
C VAL A 90 0.55 -10.63 3.13
N LYS A 91 1.60 -11.20 3.72
CA LYS A 91 1.57 -11.62 5.13
C LYS A 91 1.41 -10.45 6.10
N ILE A 92 2.16 -9.37 5.91
CA ILE A 92 2.13 -8.21 6.82
C ILE A 92 0.78 -7.50 6.72
N SER A 93 0.25 -7.29 5.51
CA SER A 93 -1.07 -6.66 5.34
C SER A 93 -2.18 -7.43 6.06
N GLN A 94 -2.17 -8.76 6.02
CA GLN A 94 -3.10 -9.61 6.78
C GLN A 94 -2.91 -9.49 8.29
N LEU A 95 -1.67 -9.47 8.77
CA LEU A 95 -1.36 -9.29 10.20
C LEU A 95 -1.77 -7.92 10.72
N LEU A 96 -1.62 -6.87 9.91
CA LEU A 96 -2.05 -5.52 10.26
C LEU A 96 -3.57 -5.45 10.50
N LEU A 97 -4.36 -6.08 9.63
CA LEU A 97 -5.82 -6.13 9.77
C LEU A 97 -6.32 -6.83 11.03
N GLN A 98 -5.51 -7.71 11.62
CA GLN A 98 -5.84 -8.39 12.89
C GLN A 98 -5.66 -7.48 14.11
N LYS A 99 -4.97 -6.34 13.97
CA LYS A 99 -4.74 -5.41 15.08
C LYS A 99 -6.00 -4.54 15.31
N PRO A 100 -6.55 -4.50 16.53
CA PRO A 100 -7.66 -3.59 16.85
C PRO A 100 -7.30 -2.12 16.66
N THR A 101 -6.03 -1.77 16.81
CA THR A 101 -5.47 -0.41 16.68
C THR A 101 -5.11 -0.04 15.24
N PHE A 102 -5.34 -0.93 14.26
CA PHE A 102 -4.86 -0.71 12.89
C PHE A 102 -5.28 0.64 12.28
N ASP A 103 -6.50 1.09 12.56
CA ASP A 103 -7.01 2.37 12.05
C ASP A 103 -6.15 3.56 12.53
N SER A 104 -5.73 3.57 13.80
CA SER A 104 -4.82 4.61 14.33
C SER A 104 -3.38 4.39 13.88
N ASP A 105 -2.91 3.13 13.89
CA ASP A 105 -1.53 2.79 13.55
C ASP A 105 -1.21 3.15 12.08
N SER A 106 -2.15 2.89 11.17
CA SER A 106 -1.99 3.23 9.76
C SER A 106 -2.00 4.73 9.51
N GLN A 107 -2.88 5.47 10.19
CA GLN A 107 -2.88 6.93 10.12
C GLN A 107 -1.54 7.52 10.60
N GLU A 108 -1.04 7.07 11.75
CA GLU A 108 0.25 7.53 12.28
C GLU A 108 1.42 7.20 11.33
N PHE A 109 1.40 6.01 10.74
CA PHE A 109 2.41 5.58 9.77
C PHE A 109 2.44 6.50 8.54
N PHE A 110 1.29 6.74 7.90
CA PHE A 110 1.22 7.62 6.72
C PHE A 110 1.54 9.07 7.07
N GLU A 111 1.04 9.58 8.19
CA GLU A 111 1.37 10.93 8.65
C GLU A 111 2.87 11.09 8.88
N THR A 112 3.54 10.09 9.45
CA THR A 112 4.99 10.12 9.66
C THR A 112 5.77 10.19 8.35
N ILE A 113 5.29 9.50 7.30
CA ILE A 113 5.91 9.57 5.97
C ILE A 113 5.69 10.95 5.33
N LEU A 114 4.47 11.48 5.44
CA LEU A 114 4.04 12.71 4.76
C LEU A 114 4.48 14.00 5.48
N LYS A 115 4.67 13.97 6.81
CA LYS A 115 5.06 15.13 7.63
C LYS A 115 6.56 15.33 7.78
N ALA A 116 7.39 14.37 7.40
CA ALA A 116 8.82 14.62 7.46
C ALA A 116 9.13 15.80 6.49
N GLU A 117 9.76 16.84 7.04
CA GLU A 117 10.17 18.09 6.38
C GLU A 117 11.70 18.09 6.21
#